data_AF-C3NNA1-F1
#
_entry.id   AF-C3NNA1-F1
#
_cell.length_a   1.000
_cell.length_b   1.000
_cell.length_c   1.000
_cell.angle_alpha   90.00
_cell.angle_beta   90.00
_cell.angle_gamma   90.00
#
_symmetry.space_group_name_H-M   'P 1'
#
loop_
_entity.id
_entity.type
_entity.pdbx_description
1 polymer ?
#
loop_
_entity_poly.entity_id
_entity_poly.type
_entity_poly.pdbx_seq_one_letter_code
_entity_poly.pdbx_strand_id
1 'polypeptide(L)'
;MISTQTPKNPIKRLDVFYVLSEGVVVAGDVESKSRKGLLHYTRIVLDPLTMKITKASCDCEGYTFRHNCWHIKTLEQMIKEDRELRERIEKARQEMMQIEEDIASWG
;
A
#
# COMPACT_ATOMS: atom_id res chain seq x y z
N MET A 1 7.80 30.42 5.32
CA MET A 1 8.01 29.01 5.72
C MET A 1 6.65 28.32 5.79
N ILE A 2 6.31 27.46 4.83
CA ILE A 2 5.16 26.54 5.00
C ILE A 2 5.61 25.50 6.02
N SER A 3 5.01 25.55 7.20
CA SER A 3 5.25 24.59 8.27
C SER A 3 4.88 23.20 7.75
N THR A 4 5.87 22.35 7.51
CA THR A 4 5.69 20.93 7.23
C THR A 4 5.22 20.23 8.50
N GLN A 5 3.98 20.46 8.89
CA GLN A 5 3.36 19.69 9.96
C GLN A 5 2.96 18.35 9.35
N THR A 6 3.64 17.28 9.73
CA THR A 6 3.14 15.93 9.45
C THR A 6 1.73 15.83 10.04
N PRO A 7 0.69 15.50 9.25
CA PRO A 7 -0.66 15.36 9.77
C PRO A 7 -0.69 14.36 10.93
N LYS A 8 -1.45 14.64 12.00
CA LYS A 8 -1.55 13.75 13.17
C LYS A 8 -2.05 12.34 12.80
N ASN A 9 -2.96 12.27 11.84
CA ASN A 9 -3.33 11.03 11.17
C ASN A 9 -3.31 11.27 9.66
N PRO A 10 -2.21 10.91 8.98
CA PRO A 10 -2.06 11.14 7.54
C PRO A 10 -2.89 10.16 6.70
N ILE A 11 -3.40 9.07 7.28
CA ILE A 11 -4.12 8.03 6.53
C ILE A 11 -5.61 8.23 6.73
N LYS A 12 -6.34 8.53 5.63
CA LYS A 12 -7.80 8.70 5.68
C LYS A 12 -8.57 7.44 5.31
N ARG A 13 -7.95 6.58 4.49
CA ARG A 13 -8.48 5.28 4.08
C ARG A 13 -7.31 4.31 3.91
N LEU A 14 -7.53 3.06 4.28
CA LEU A 14 -6.55 1.99 4.14
C LEU A 14 -7.25 0.66 3.83
N ASP A 15 -7.05 0.20 2.61
CA ASP A 15 -7.63 -1.02 2.06
C ASP A 15 -6.54 -2.04 1.77
N VAL A 16 -6.86 -3.31 1.99
CA VAL A 16 -5.99 -4.45 1.69
C VAL A 16 -6.81 -5.45 0.91
N PHE A 17 -6.32 -5.81 -0.27
CA PHE A 17 -6.95 -6.77 -1.17
C PHE A 17 -5.88 -7.47 -2.01
N TYR A 18 -6.24 -8.39 -2.88
CA TYR A 18 -5.30 -9.06 -3.78
C TYR A 18 -5.80 -9.01 -5.22
N VAL A 19 -4.86 -9.12 -6.15
CA VAL A 19 -5.11 -9.31 -7.57
C VAL A 19 -4.28 -10.51 -8.01
N LEU A 20 -4.91 -11.56 -8.52
CA LEU A 20 -4.23 -12.82 -8.84
C LEU A 20 -3.01 -12.62 -9.75
N SER A 21 -3.06 -11.67 -10.68
CA SER A 21 -1.96 -11.36 -11.60
C SER A 21 -0.89 -10.38 -11.06
N GLU A 22 -1.07 -9.79 -9.87
CA GLU A 22 -0.12 -8.82 -9.31
C GLU A 22 0.42 -9.20 -7.92
N GLY A 23 -0.44 -9.73 -7.04
CA GLY A 23 -0.12 -9.99 -5.63
C GLY A 23 -1.05 -9.27 -4.66
N VAL A 24 -0.59 -9.10 -3.41
CA VAL A 24 -1.34 -8.42 -2.35
C VAL A 24 -1.15 -6.92 -2.45
N VAL A 25 -2.25 -6.19 -2.50
CA VAL A 25 -2.30 -4.75 -2.70
C VAL A 25 -2.69 -4.06 -1.40
N VAL A 26 -1.84 -3.14 -0.95
CA VAL A 26 -2.13 -2.20 0.14
C VAL A 26 -2.36 -0.83 -0.49
N ALA A 27 -3.59 -0.35 -0.43
CA ALA A 27 -4.00 0.94 -0.98
C ALA A 27 -4.45 1.88 0.13
N GLY A 28 -4.13 3.16 0.01
CA GLY A 28 -4.58 4.15 0.97
C GLY A 28 -4.60 5.57 0.43
N ASP A 29 -5.49 6.37 1.01
CA ASP A 29 -5.55 7.81 0.77
C ASP A 29 -4.71 8.51 1.83
N VAL A 30 -3.55 9.04 1.41
CA VAL A 30 -2.57 9.65 2.30
C VAL A 30 -2.57 11.17 2.14
N GLU A 31 -2.77 11.90 3.23
CA GLU A 31 -2.90 13.36 3.27
C GLU A 31 -1.56 14.08 3.19
N SER A 32 -1.36 14.90 2.15
CA SER A 32 -0.13 15.65 1.88
C SER A 32 0.42 16.43 3.08
N LYS A 33 1.74 16.37 3.28
CA LYS A 33 2.47 17.21 4.24
C LYS A 33 2.40 18.70 3.92
N SER A 34 2.26 19.07 2.65
CA SER A 34 2.32 20.47 2.21
C SER A 34 0.95 21.16 2.22
N ARG A 35 -0.15 20.39 2.21
CA ARG A 35 -1.50 20.93 2.12
C ARG A 35 -2.51 20.03 2.83
N LYS A 36 -3.12 20.56 3.88
CA LYS A 36 -4.24 19.92 4.58
C LYS A 36 -5.41 19.67 3.62
N GLY A 37 -6.01 18.49 3.71
CA GLY A 37 -7.13 18.05 2.90
C GLY A 37 -6.76 17.60 1.47
N LEU A 38 -5.51 17.74 1.04
CA LEU A 38 -5.06 17.17 -0.22
C LEU A 38 -4.67 15.71 0.01
N LEU A 39 -5.46 14.79 -0.53
CA LEU A 39 -5.22 13.35 -0.43
C LEU A 39 -4.61 12.83 -1.71
N HIS A 40 -3.72 11.86 -1.56
CA HIS A 40 -3.06 11.18 -2.65
C HIS A 40 -3.33 9.69 -2.57
N TYR A 41 -3.93 9.14 -3.63
CA TYR A 41 -4.14 7.71 -3.72
C TYR A 41 -2.80 7.02 -3.92
N THR A 42 -2.48 6.14 -2.97
CA THR A 42 -1.17 5.52 -2.86
C THR A 42 -1.34 4.01 -2.75
N ARG A 43 -0.58 3.25 -3.53
CA ARG A 43 -0.68 1.79 -3.63
C ARG A 43 0.70 1.16 -3.53
N ILE A 44 0.80 0.08 -2.76
CA ILE A 44 1.97 -0.81 -2.70
C ILE A 44 1.49 -2.22 -3.02
N VAL A 45 2.22 -2.92 -3.88
CA VAL A 45 1.97 -4.32 -4.21
C VAL A 45 3.09 -5.17 -3.59
N LEU A 46 2.69 -6.21 -2.88
CA LEU A 46 3.55 -7.19 -2.25
C LEU A 46 3.46 -8.51 -3.02
N ASP A 47 4.62 -9.07 -3.30
CA ASP A 47 4.73 -10.43 -3.81
C ASP A 47 4.19 -11.42 -2.76
N PRO A 48 3.23 -12.30 -3.10
CA PRO A 48 2.60 -13.18 -2.12
C PRO A 48 3.53 -14.29 -1.62
N LEU A 49 4.66 -14.56 -2.28
CA LEU A 49 5.61 -15.59 -1.85
C LEU A 49 6.71 -15.03 -0.95
N THR A 50 7.27 -13.89 -1.33
CA THR A 50 8.43 -13.27 -0.68
C THR A 50 8.08 -12.12 0.25
N MET A 51 6.84 -11.61 0.17
CA MET A 51 6.35 -10.41 0.89
C MET A 51 7.17 -9.14 0.62
N LYS A 52 7.95 -9.14 -0.47
CA LYS A 52 8.70 -7.97 -0.92
C LYS A 52 7.81 -7.06 -1.74
N ILE A 53 8.08 -5.76 -1.66
CA ILE A 53 7.44 -4.76 -2.50
C ILE A 53 7.89 -4.96 -3.95
N THR A 54 6.94 -5.21 -4.85
CA THR A 54 7.19 -5.40 -6.28
C THR A 54 6.81 -4.16 -7.08
N LYS A 55 5.75 -3.46 -6.67
CA LYS A 55 5.29 -2.23 -7.30
C LYS A 55 4.84 -1.23 -6.25
N ALA A 56 5.00 0.04 -6.57
CA ALA A 56 4.54 1.18 -5.80
C ALA A 56 3.92 2.18 -6.77
N SER A 57 2.90 2.91 -6.36
CA SER A 57 2.37 4.04 -7.15
C SER A 57 1.72 5.08 -6.25
N CYS A 58 1.87 6.35 -6.60
CA CYS A 58 1.20 7.45 -5.95
C CYS A 58 0.85 8.50 -7.01
N ASP A 59 -0.34 9.10 -6.91
CA ASP A 59 -0.82 10.13 -7.85
C ASP A 59 -0.19 11.52 -7.61
N CYS A 60 0.74 11.65 -6.65
CA CYS A 60 1.39 12.93 -6.38
C CYS A 60 2.48 13.26 -7.39
N GLU A 61 2.73 14.55 -7.59
CA GLU A 61 3.78 15.06 -8.49
C GLU A 61 5.17 14.50 -8.13
N GLY A 62 5.48 14.42 -6.83
CA GLY A 62 6.77 13.90 -6.37
C GLY A 62 7.05 12.46 -6.81
N TYR A 63 6.00 11.63 -6.85
CA TYR A 63 6.11 10.27 -7.38
C TYR A 63 6.19 10.27 -8.90
N THR A 64 5.34 11.05 -9.57
CA THR A 64 5.30 11.13 -11.03
C THR A 64 6.63 11.59 -11.65
N PHE A 65 7.29 12.59 -11.05
CA PHE A 65 8.52 13.16 -11.62
C PHE A 65 9.82 12.52 -11.12
N ARG A 66 9.81 11.94 -9.90
CA ARG A 66 11.05 11.47 -9.24
C ARG A 66 10.94 10.09 -8.60
N HIS A 67 9.77 9.44 -8.67
CA HIS A 67 9.47 8.18 -7.99
C HIS A 67 9.80 8.17 -6.50
N ASN A 68 9.86 9.35 -5.88
CA ASN A 68 10.21 9.54 -4.48
C ASN A 68 9.17 10.44 -3.84
N CYS A 69 8.24 9.82 -3.12
CA CYS A 69 7.21 10.55 -2.38
C CYS A 69 7.13 10.04 -0.96
N TRP A 70 6.68 10.92 -0.06
CA TRP A 70 6.52 10.57 1.33
C TRP A 70 5.30 9.65 1.56
N HIS A 71 4.27 9.69 0.71
CA HIS A 71 3.08 8.85 0.84
C HIS A 71 3.43 7.35 0.75
N ILE A 72 4.26 6.98 -0.23
CA ILE A 72 4.79 5.60 -0.36
C ILE A 72 5.57 5.23 0.89
N LYS A 73 6.52 6.08 1.32
CA LYS A 73 7.31 5.81 2.53
C LYS A 73 6.45 5.62 3.77
N THR A 74 5.34 6.36 3.88
CA THR A 74 4.38 6.20 4.98
C THR A 74 3.70 4.84 4.91
N LEU A 75 3.19 4.41 3.75
CA LEU A 75 2.62 3.06 3.64
C LEU A 75 3.67 1.97 3.86
N GLU A 76 4.90 2.12 3.34
CA GLU A 76 6.00 1.18 3.58
C GLU A 76 6.32 1.02 5.07
N GLN A 77 6.32 2.13 5.81
CA GLN A 77 6.54 2.13 7.25
C GLN A 77 5.39 1.43 7.98
N MET A 78 4.14 1.73 7.62
CA MET A 78 2.97 1.05 8.20
C MET A 78 2.99 -0.45 7.96
N ILE A 79 3.30 -0.90 6.74
CA ILE A 79 3.40 -2.34 6.41
C ILE A 79 4.42 -3.05 7.33
N LYS A 80 5.47 -2.34 7.78
CA LYS A 80 6.50 -2.91 8.66
C LYS A 80 6.09 -2.87 10.15
N GLU A 81 5.51 -1.76 10.58
CA GLU A 81 5.33 -1.42 12.00
C GLU A 81 3.93 -1.72 12.53
N ASP A 82 2.89 -1.62 11.69
CA ASP A 82 1.50 -1.82 12.08
C ASP A 82 1.16 -3.32 12.05
N ARG A 83 0.97 -3.89 13.24
CA ARG A 83 0.64 -5.30 13.42
C ARG A 83 -0.72 -5.66 12.82
N GLU A 84 -1.74 -4.83 13.00
CA GLU A 84 -3.09 -5.11 12.51
C GLU A 84 -3.12 -5.09 10.98
N LEU A 85 -2.41 -4.13 10.37
CA LEU A 85 -2.25 -4.10 8.92
C LEU A 85 -1.54 -5.36 8.40
N ARG A 86 -0.49 -5.83 9.09
CA ARG A 86 0.21 -7.06 8.71
C ARG A 86 -0.67 -8.29 8.79
N GLU A 87 -1.53 -8.38 9.81
CA GLU A 87 -2.50 -9.47 9.94
C GLU A 87 -3.52 -9.45 8.78
N ARG A 88 -4.00 -8.26 8.38
CA ARG A 88 -4.87 -8.09 7.20
C ARG A 88 -4.18 -8.49 5.89
N ILE A 89 -2.90 -8.12 5.73
CA ILE A 89 -2.07 -8.48 4.57
C ILE A 89 -1.90 -10.00 4.48
N GLU A 90 -1.56 -10.64 5.59
CA GLU A 90 -1.37 -12.09 5.63
C GLU A 90 -2.68 -12.84 5.34
N LYS A 91 -3.81 -12.35 5.84
CA LYS A 91 -5.12 -12.91 5.50
C LYS A 91 -5.40 -12.83 3.99
N ALA A 92 -5.22 -11.65 3.38
CA ALA A 92 -5.42 -11.47 1.95
C ALA A 92 -4.48 -12.36 1.11
N ARG A 93 -3.24 -12.55 1.57
CA ARG A 93 -2.26 -13.46 0.97
C ARG A 93 -2.73 -14.92 1.00
N GLN A 94 -3.20 -15.39 2.17
CA GLN A 94 -3.68 -16.77 2.32
C GLN A 94 -4.90 -17.05 1.46
N GLU A 95 -5.85 -16.13 1.43
CA GLU A 95 -7.03 -16.22 0.55
C GLU A 95 -6.63 -16.28 -0.93
N MET A 96 -5.66 -15.45 -1.35
CA MET A 96 -5.12 -15.49 -2.70
C MET A 96 -4.48 -16.84 -3.03
N MET A 97 -3.57 -17.33 -2.18
CA MET A 97 -2.87 -18.58 -2.42
C MET A 97 -3.83 -19.77 -2.50
N GLN A 98 -4.85 -19.81 -1.64
CA GLN A 98 -5.86 -20.86 -1.68
C GLN A 98 -6.62 -20.88 -3.02
N ILE A 99 -6.93 -19.71 -3.58
CA ILE A 99 -7.58 -19.61 -4.89
C ILE A 99 -6.62 -20.07 -6.01
N GLU A 100 -5.34 -19.69 -5.96
CA GLU A 100 -4.36 -20.13 -6.95
C GLU A 100 -4.15 -21.65 -6.92
N GLU A 101 -4.12 -22.26 -5.72
CA GLU A 101 -4.03 -23.71 -5.55
C GLU A 101 -5.27 -24.43 -6.10
N ASP A 102 -6.47 -23.91 -5.84
CA ASP A 102 -7.72 -24.45 -6.39
C ASP A 102 -7.71 -24.39 -7.92
N ILE A 103 -7.35 -23.25 -8.52
CA ILE A 103 -7.23 -23.10 -9.98
C ILE A 103 -6.21 -24.09 -10.55
N ALA A 104 -5.06 -24.26 -9.89
CA ALA A 104 -4.02 -25.20 -10.34
C ALA A 104 -4.50 -26.66 -10.26
N SER A 105 -5.41 -26.99 -9.36
CA SER A 105 -5.97 -28.34 -9.19
C SER A 105 -6.99 -28.75 -10.26
N TRP A 106 -7.46 -27.81 -11.09
CA TRP A 106 -8.41 -28.08 -12.17
C TRP A 106 -7.75 -28.59 -13.46
N GLY A 107 -6.41 -28.60 -13.52
CA GLY A 107 -5.61 -29.16 -14.62
C GLY A 107 -5.27 -30.62 -14.40
#